data_AF-A0A9R1PP30-F1
#
_entry.id   AF-A0A9R1PP30-F1
#
_cell.length_a   1.000
_cell.length_b   1.000
_cell.length_c   1.000
_cell.angle_alpha   90.00
_cell.angle_beta   90.00
_cell.angle_gamma   90.00
#
_symmetry.space_group_name_H-M   'P 1'
#
loop_
_entity.id
_entity.type
_entity.pdbx_description
1 polymer ?
#
loop_
_entity_poly.entity_id
_entity_poly.type
_entity_poly.pdbx_seq_one_letter_code
_entity_poly.pdbx_strand_id
1 'polypeptide(L)'
;MASDGSGVVTVYGSGNNGTGTQLEPKSSPFSVKVGLAQMLRGGVIMDVVNAEQALRRIREGAAMIRTKGEAGTGNVIEAVRHVRSVMGDVRALRSMDDDEVFTYAKSIAAPYDLVMQTKQLGRLPVVQFAAGGVATPADAALMMQLGCDGVFVGSGVFKSGDPARRARAIVQAVTHYSDPNVLAEVSCDLGEAMVGINLSDPKVERFAARSE
;
A
#
# COMPACT_ATOMS: atom_id res chain seq x y z
N MET A 1 34.42 -18.65 -17.85
CA MET A 1 35.28 -18.14 -16.77
C MET A 1 35.06 -16.64 -16.64
N ALA A 2 35.15 -16.13 -15.40
CA ALA A 2 34.73 -14.82 -14.85
C ALA A 2 33.25 -14.80 -14.39
N SER A 3 32.88 -15.28 -13.20
CA SER A 3 33.23 -14.96 -11.80
C SER A 3 32.37 -13.84 -11.18
N ASP A 4 31.53 -14.26 -10.24
CA ASP A 4 31.07 -13.61 -9.01
C ASP A 4 30.61 -12.15 -9.02
N GLY A 5 29.31 -12.01 -8.73
CA GLY A 5 28.69 -10.80 -8.20
C GLY A 5 27.63 -11.18 -7.17
N SER A 6 28.05 -11.72 -6.02
CA SER A 6 27.23 -11.83 -4.83
C SER A 6 26.83 -10.43 -4.36
N GLY A 7 25.68 -9.96 -4.84
CA GLY A 7 25.09 -8.71 -4.39
C GLY A 7 23.85 -9.01 -3.57
N VAL A 8 23.98 -9.09 -2.25
CA VAL A 8 22.83 -8.79 -1.38
C VAL A 8 22.41 -7.37 -1.72
N VAL A 9 21.26 -7.23 -2.39
CA VAL A 9 20.73 -5.91 -2.76
C VAL A 9 20.13 -5.30 -1.50
N THR A 10 20.88 -4.42 -0.86
CA THR A 10 20.35 -3.56 0.20
C THR A 10 19.41 -2.53 -0.44
N VAL A 11 18.10 -2.67 -0.20
CA VAL A 11 17.03 -1.87 -0.84
C VAL A 11 16.82 -0.50 -0.18
N TYR A 12 17.42 -0.24 0.98
CA TYR A 12 17.27 1.02 1.69
C TYR A 12 18.64 1.64 1.98
N GLY A 13 19.05 2.60 1.15
CA GLY A 13 20.23 3.44 1.39
C GLY A 13 19.83 4.75 2.07
N SER A 14 20.55 5.11 3.14
CA SER A 14 20.43 6.38 3.86
C SER A 14 21.59 7.34 3.50
N GLY A 15 21.23 8.57 3.09
CA GLY A 15 22.00 9.82 3.08
C GLY A 15 23.15 9.99 2.06
N ASN A 16 23.54 11.17 1.57
CA ASN A 16 22.99 12.53 1.54
C ASN A 16 23.84 13.40 0.58
N ASN A 17 23.29 14.54 0.14
CA ASN A 17 23.90 15.76 -0.45
C ASN A 17 24.35 15.80 -1.93
N GLY A 18 23.70 16.68 -2.69
CA GLY A 18 24.36 17.47 -3.74
C GLY A 18 23.55 17.67 -5.02
N THR A 19 23.01 18.88 -5.19
CA THR A 19 22.54 19.52 -6.45
C THR A 19 21.31 18.94 -7.15
N GLY A 20 20.34 19.82 -7.42
CA GLY A 20 19.07 19.49 -8.04
C GLY A 20 19.23 18.83 -9.41
N THR A 21 18.67 17.65 -9.53
CA THR A 21 18.37 17.00 -10.81
C THR A 21 16.99 16.38 -10.69
N GLN A 22 16.18 16.60 -11.73
CA GLN A 22 14.83 16.07 -11.89
C GLN A 22 14.71 14.63 -11.37
N LEU A 23 13.62 14.35 -10.65
CA LEU A 23 13.22 13.00 -10.27
C LEU A 23 12.82 12.24 -11.54
N GLU A 24 13.81 11.72 -12.28
CA GLU A 24 13.59 10.73 -13.33
C GLU A 24 12.77 9.57 -12.74
N PRO A 25 11.63 9.19 -13.33
CA PRO A 25 10.84 8.09 -12.82
C PRO A 25 11.70 6.83 -12.90
N LYS A 26 12.13 6.30 -11.75
CA LYS A 26 12.90 5.07 -11.63
C LYS A 26 12.05 3.89 -12.12
N SER A 27 12.04 3.68 -13.43
CA SER A 27 11.34 2.57 -14.06
C SER A 27 12.16 1.30 -13.87
N SER A 28 11.88 0.57 -12.79
CA SER A 28 12.43 -0.76 -12.59
C SER A 28 11.94 -1.68 -13.71
N PRO A 29 12.83 -2.44 -14.38
CA PRO A 29 12.42 -3.33 -15.47
C PRO A 29 11.43 -4.38 -14.97
N PHE A 30 10.55 -4.83 -15.87
CA PHE A 30 9.47 -5.76 -15.53
C PHE A 30 9.96 -7.04 -14.83
N SER A 31 11.12 -7.56 -15.25
CA SER A 31 11.77 -8.73 -14.63
C SER A 31 12.09 -8.53 -13.14
N VAL A 32 12.48 -7.32 -12.72
CA VAL A 32 12.77 -7.00 -11.31
C VAL A 32 11.48 -6.96 -10.49
N LYS A 33 10.40 -6.36 -11.04
CA LYS A 33 9.09 -6.34 -10.37
C LYS A 33 8.54 -7.75 -10.18
N VAL A 34 8.65 -8.59 -11.22
CA VAL A 34 8.28 -10.00 -11.13
C VAL A 34 9.14 -10.70 -10.08
N GLY A 35 10.46 -10.50 -10.10
CA GLY A 35 11.40 -11.08 -9.14
C GLY A 35 11.07 -10.75 -7.68
N LEU A 36 10.75 -9.49 -7.38
CA LEU A 36 10.30 -9.08 -6.05
C LEU A 36 8.99 -9.75 -5.67
N ALA A 37 8.02 -9.83 -6.59
CA ALA A 37 6.76 -10.52 -6.34
C ALA A 37 6.95 -12.03 -6.12
N GLN A 38 8.01 -12.65 -6.67
CA GLN A 38 8.34 -14.05 -6.39
C GLN A 38 8.67 -14.28 -4.90
N MET A 39 9.20 -13.27 -4.21
CA MET A 39 9.53 -13.38 -2.77
C MET A 39 8.29 -13.55 -1.89
N LEU A 40 7.10 -13.24 -2.40
CA LEU A 40 5.83 -13.47 -1.71
C LEU A 40 5.30 -14.89 -1.88
N ARG A 41 5.92 -15.73 -2.74
CA ARG A 41 5.48 -17.12 -2.92
C ARG A 41 5.61 -17.90 -1.61
N GLY A 42 4.55 -18.61 -1.23
CA GLY A 42 4.48 -19.37 0.01
C GLY A 42 4.24 -18.52 1.27
N GLY A 43 4.15 -17.20 1.14
CA GLY A 43 3.82 -16.29 2.24
C GLY A 43 2.31 -16.07 2.39
N VAL A 44 1.92 -15.48 3.53
CA VAL A 44 0.53 -15.08 3.82
C VAL A 44 0.42 -13.55 3.78
N ILE A 45 -0.63 -13.06 3.11
CA ILE A 45 -1.00 -11.64 3.09
C ILE A 45 -2.18 -11.45 4.05
N MET A 46 -2.08 -10.53 5.01
CA MET A 46 -3.12 -10.31 6.01
C MET A 46 -3.72 -8.90 5.94
N ASP A 47 -5.01 -8.81 6.24
CA ASP A 47 -5.78 -7.56 6.26
C ASP A 47 -5.66 -6.87 7.62
N VAL A 48 -5.53 -5.55 7.61
CA VAL A 48 -5.43 -4.72 8.82
C VAL A 48 -6.20 -3.42 8.67
N VAL A 49 -6.58 -2.82 9.80
CA VAL A 49 -7.23 -1.50 9.84
C VAL A 49 -6.38 -0.41 10.51
N ASN A 50 -5.35 -0.78 11.29
CA ASN A 50 -4.43 0.12 12.00
C ASN A 50 -3.03 -0.50 12.16
N ALA A 51 -2.05 0.27 12.64
CA ALA A 51 -0.66 -0.22 12.74
C ALA A 51 -0.49 -1.29 13.82
N GLU A 52 -1.28 -1.24 14.89
CA GLU A 52 -1.23 -2.23 15.97
C GLU A 52 -1.58 -3.64 15.48
N GLN A 53 -2.62 -3.74 14.65
CA GLN A 53 -2.98 -4.99 14.00
C GLN A 53 -1.87 -5.42 13.04
N ALA A 54 -1.30 -4.50 12.26
CA ALA A 54 -0.21 -4.81 11.34
C ALA A 54 1.00 -5.43 12.05
N LEU A 55 1.46 -4.85 13.15
CA LEU A 55 2.61 -5.37 13.90
C LEU A 55 2.35 -6.75 14.52
N ARG A 56 1.12 -7.01 14.98
CA ARG A 56 0.69 -8.33 15.46
C ARG A 56 0.67 -9.36 14.32
N ARG A 57 0.11 -9.01 13.15
CA ARG A 57 0.08 -9.89 11.97
C ARG A 57 1.48 -10.19 11.43
N ILE A 58 2.39 -9.21 11.43
CA ILE A 58 3.79 -9.40 11.03
C ILE A 58 4.48 -10.38 11.98
N ARG A 59 4.25 -10.26 13.30
CA ARG A 59 4.74 -11.24 14.28
C ARG A 59 4.21 -12.65 14.02
N GLU A 60 2.95 -12.77 13.63
CA GLU A 60 2.29 -14.04 13.29
C GLU A 60 2.83 -14.67 11.98
N GLY A 61 3.71 -13.96 11.25
CA GLY A 61 4.36 -14.46 10.03
C GLY A 61 3.77 -13.90 8.73
N ALA A 62 2.97 -12.82 8.79
CA ALA A 62 2.52 -12.16 7.56
C ALA A 62 3.72 -11.59 6.79
N ALA A 63 3.89 -12.07 5.55
CA ALA A 63 4.95 -11.61 4.65
C ALA A 63 4.64 -10.23 4.03
N MET A 64 3.35 -9.86 4.02
CA MET A 64 2.84 -8.64 3.45
C MET A 64 1.52 -8.25 4.13
N ILE A 65 1.26 -6.96 4.20
CA ILE A 65 0.02 -6.41 4.76
C ILE A 65 -0.74 -5.66 3.68
N ARG A 66 -2.07 -5.74 3.75
CA ARG A 66 -2.94 -4.84 2.99
C ARG A 66 -3.99 -4.20 3.90
N THR A 67 -4.40 -2.98 3.59
CA THR A 67 -5.51 -2.38 4.31
C THR A 67 -6.80 -3.11 4.01
N LYS A 68 -7.63 -3.28 5.03
CA LYS A 68 -9.02 -3.68 4.80
C LYS A 68 -9.74 -2.53 4.12
N GLY A 69 -10.68 -2.84 3.27
CA GLY A 69 -11.59 -1.85 2.69
C GLY A 69 -12.88 -2.56 2.36
N GLU A 70 -13.82 -1.85 1.75
CA GLU A 70 -15.09 -2.47 1.38
C GLU A 70 -14.97 -3.05 -0.02
N ALA A 71 -14.80 -4.36 -0.07
CA ALA A 71 -14.67 -5.09 -1.32
C ALA A 71 -15.99 -5.01 -2.10
N GLY A 72 -15.91 -4.82 -3.42
CA GLY A 72 -17.09 -4.86 -4.28
C GLY A 72 -17.95 -3.60 -4.30
N THR A 73 -17.68 -2.59 -3.46
CA THR A 73 -18.49 -1.35 -3.41
C THR A 73 -18.02 -0.28 -4.39
N GLY A 74 -16.76 -0.31 -4.85
CA GLY A 74 -16.19 0.78 -5.65
C GLY A 74 -16.02 2.09 -4.87
N ASN A 75 -16.05 2.03 -3.53
CA ASN A 75 -15.91 3.19 -2.65
C ASN A 75 -14.64 3.09 -1.82
N VAL A 76 -13.71 4.03 -2.03
CA VAL A 76 -12.38 4.03 -1.39
C VAL A 76 -12.36 4.53 0.06
N ILE A 77 -13.47 5.03 0.61
CA ILE A 77 -13.51 5.70 1.93
C ILE A 77 -12.87 4.86 3.04
N GLU A 78 -13.22 3.57 3.14
CA GLU A 78 -12.67 2.70 4.20
C GLU A 78 -11.18 2.39 3.97
N ALA A 79 -10.76 2.21 2.72
CA ALA A 79 -9.34 2.04 2.41
C ALA A 79 -8.55 3.30 2.80
N VAL A 80 -9.05 4.50 2.46
CA VAL A 80 -8.43 5.77 2.86
C VAL A 80 -8.37 5.90 4.38
N ARG A 81 -9.45 5.55 5.10
CA ARG A 81 -9.49 5.60 6.57
C ARG A 81 -8.38 4.73 7.18
N HIS A 82 -8.27 3.47 6.76
CA HIS A 82 -7.29 2.55 7.33
C HIS A 82 -5.85 2.88 6.93
N VAL A 83 -5.61 3.32 5.68
CA VAL A 83 -4.27 3.80 5.29
C VAL A 83 -3.87 4.99 6.16
N ARG A 84 -4.78 5.94 6.38
CA ARG A 84 -4.52 7.09 7.26
C ARG A 84 -4.30 6.69 8.71
N SER A 85 -5.03 5.69 9.23
CA SER A 85 -4.80 5.15 10.57
C SER A 85 -3.40 4.57 10.69
N VAL A 86 -3.03 3.63 9.81
CA VAL A 86 -1.71 2.98 9.82
C VAL A 86 -0.59 4.02 9.70
N MET A 87 -0.68 4.92 8.73
CA MET A 87 0.36 5.94 8.50
C MET A 87 0.39 6.99 9.62
N GLY A 88 -0.74 7.28 10.25
CA GLY A 88 -0.83 8.16 11.41
C GLY A 88 -0.10 7.56 12.61
N ASP A 89 -0.40 6.31 12.95
CA ASP A 89 0.24 5.57 14.05
C ASP A 89 1.75 5.47 13.84
N VAL A 90 2.20 5.16 12.61
CA VAL A 90 3.63 5.07 12.28
C VAL A 90 4.32 6.43 12.44
N ARG A 91 3.68 7.55 12.05
CA ARG A 91 4.24 8.90 12.24
C ARG A 91 4.30 9.27 13.73
N ALA A 92 3.27 8.92 14.50
CA ALA A 92 3.25 9.12 15.95
C ALA A 92 4.38 8.31 16.61
N LEU A 93 4.51 7.02 16.28
CA LEU A 93 5.59 6.18 16.78
C LEU A 93 6.99 6.70 16.40
N ARG A 94 7.16 7.17 15.15
CA ARG A 94 8.43 7.75 14.68
C ARG A 94 8.86 8.95 15.55
N SER A 95 7.91 9.77 15.97
CA SER A 95 8.15 11.00 16.76
C SER A 95 8.09 10.81 18.28
N MET A 96 7.62 9.65 18.76
CA MET A 96 7.59 9.27 20.18
C MET A 96 8.99 9.31 20.82
N ASP A 97 9.09 9.58 22.11
CA ASP A 97 10.37 9.48 22.82
C ASP A 97 10.79 8.00 22.95
N ASP A 98 12.08 7.70 22.85
CA ASP A 98 12.61 6.32 22.87
C ASP A 98 12.25 5.60 24.19
N ASP A 99 12.20 6.35 25.29
CA ASP A 99 11.83 5.85 26.62
C ASP A 99 10.35 5.43 26.71
N GLU A 100 9.47 6.01 25.88
CA GLU A 100 8.03 5.68 25.86
C GLU A 100 7.71 4.47 24.98
N VAL A 101 8.60 4.11 24.05
CA VAL A 101 8.35 3.06 23.05
C VAL A 101 8.11 1.69 23.69
N PHE A 102 8.77 1.40 24.81
CA PHE A 102 8.56 0.14 25.52
C PHE A 102 7.12 0.02 26.07
N THR A 103 6.58 1.11 26.61
CA THR A 103 5.21 1.18 27.12
C THR A 103 4.22 1.05 25.97
N TYR A 104 4.48 1.73 24.84
CA TYR A 104 3.66 1.63 23.65
C TYR A 104 3.64 0.20 23.07
N ALA A 105 4.79 -0.46 22.96
CA ALA A 105 4.87 -1.85 22.49
C ALA A 105 4.03 -2.80 23.37
N LYS A 106 4.05 -2.57 24.69
CA LYS A 106 3.25 -3.32 25.66
C LYS A 106 1.75 -3.06 25.48
N SER A 107 1.31 -1.81 25.28
CA SER A 107 -0.12 -1.49 25.15
C SER A 107 -0.75 -2.11 23.91
N ILE A 108 -0.01 -2.19 22.81
CA ILE A 108 -0.49 -2.77 21.55
C ILE A 108 -0.25 -4.28 21.45
N ALA A 109 0.37 -4.87 22.48
CA ALA A 109 0.77 -6.28 22.55
C ALA A 109 1.62 -6.76 21.35
N ALA A 110 2.53 -5.90 20.87
CA ALA A 110 3.44 -6.21 19.77
C ALA A 110 4.88 -6.41 20.27
N PRO A 111 5.72 -7.18 19.55
CA PRO A 111 7.13 -7.34 19.91
C PRO A 111 7.86 -6.00 19.84
N TYR A 112 8.60 -5.67 20.90
CA TYR A 112 9.36 -4.43 21.00
C TYR A 112 10.31 -4.23 19.81
N ASP A 113 11.01 -5.28 19.36
CA ASP A 113 11.95 -5.19 18.25
C ASP A 113 11.28 -4.76 16.94
N LEU A 114 10.07 -5.26 16.65
CA LEU A 114 9.31 -4.86 15.46
C LEU A 114 8.81 -3.41 15.57
N VAL A 115 8.41 -2.98 16.77
CA VAL A 115 7.99 -1.60 17.04
C VAL A 115 9.18 -0.66 16.83
N MET A 116 10.34 -0.98 17.40
CA MET A 116 11.57 -0.20 17.23
C MET A 116 12.03 -0.18 15.76
N GLN A 117 11.98 -1.30 15.06
CA GLN A 117 12.29 -1.35 13.64
C GLN A 117 11.36 -0.44 12.83
N THR A 118 10.06 -0.46 13.12
CA THR A 118 9.06 0.40 12.47
C THR A 118 9.33 1.89 12.75
N LYS A 119 9.69 2.22 14.00
CA LYS A 119 10.09 3.58 14.41
C LYS A 119 11.29 4.07 13.62
N GLN A 120 12.36 3.27 13.57
CA GLN A 120 13.62 3.60 12.88
C GLN A 120 13.42 3.76 11.37
N LEU A 121 12.63 2.88 10.74
CA LEU A 121 12.32 2.95 9.31
C LEU A 121 11.34 4.08 8.97
N GLY A 122 10.46 4.46 9.91
CA GLY A 122 9.36 5.39 9.65
C GLY A 122 8.28 4.83 8.71
N ARG A 123 8.22 3.49 8.58
CA ARG A 123 7.27 2.70 7.78
C ARG A 123 7.18 1.30 8.36
N LEU A 124 6.15 0.54 7.99
CA LEU A 124 6.07 -0.88 8.33
C LEU A 124 7.29 -1.66 7.74
N PRO A 125 7.79 -2.69 8.44
CA PRO A 125 8.95 -3.46 8.00
C PRO A 125 8.64 -4.44 6.86
N VAL A 126 7.38 -4.53 6.42
CA VAL A 126 6.92 -5.32 5.28
C VAL A 126 6.18 -4.42 4.27
N VAL A 127 5.94 -4.95 3.08
CA VAL A 127 5.17 -4.25 2.04
C VAL A 127 3.73 -3.99 2.52
N GLN A 128 3.25 -2.77 2.33
CA GLN A 128 1.88 -2.34 2.66
C GLN A 128 1.12 -1.90 1.41
N PHE A 129 0.11 -2.66 1.00
CA PHE A 129 -0.77 -2.27 -0.12
C PHE A 129 -2.11 -1.72 0.37
N ALA A 130 -2.74 -0.85 -0.44
CA ALA A 130 -4.15 -0.52 -0.27
C ALA A 130 -5.03 -1.58 -0.92
N ALA A 131 -6.17 -1.90 -0.30
CA ALA A 131 -7.20 -2.74 -0.91
C ALA A 131 -8.61 -2.30 -0.52
N GLY A 132 -9.56 -2.58 -1.41
CA GLY A 132 -10.98 -2.25 -1.25
C GLY A 132 -11.34 -0.91 -1.88
N GLY A 133 -12.39 -0.91 -2.70
CA GLY A 133 -12.95 0.32 -3.28
C GLY A 133 -12.22 0.95 -4.47
N VAL A 134 -10.97 0.58 -4.77
CA VAL A 134 -10.21 1.18 -5.90
C VAL A 134 -10.89 0.84 -7.25
N ALA A 135 -11.42 1.86 -7.92
CA ALA A 135 -12.17 1.71 -9.17
C ALA A 135 -11.65 2.59 -10.33
N THR A 136 -10.91 3.64 -10.01
CA THR A 136 -10.40 4.62 -10.98
C THR A 136 -8.87 4.78 -10.88
N PRO A 137 -8.22 5.33 -11.92
CA PRO A 137 -6.80 5.70 -11.84
C PRO A 137 -6.53 6.72 -10.72
N ALA A 138 -7.45 7.66 -10.49
CA ALA A 138 -7.34 8.65 -9.43
C ALA A 138 -7.34 8.01 -8.03
N ASP A 139 -8.20 7.00 -7.80
CA ASP A 139 -8.20 6.23 -6.55
C ASP A 139 -6.86 5.55 -6.29
N ALA A 140 -6.31 4.92 -7.33
CA ALA A 140 -5.04 4.21 -7.24
C ALA A 140 -3.89 5.18 -6.94
N ALA A 141 -3.84 6.32 -7.63
CA ALA A 141 -2.85 7.36 -7.39
C ALA A 141 -2.97 7.96 -5.98
N LEU A 142 -4.20 8.20 -5.50
CA LEU A 142 -4.46 8.67 -4.15
C LEU A 142 -3.86 7.73 -3.10
N MET A 143 -4.04 6.41 -3.24
CA MET A 143 -3.49 5.44 -2.30
C MET A 143 -1.95 5.45 -2.28
N MET A 144 -1.32 5.58 -3.44
CA MET A 144 0.14 5.73 -3.52
C MET A 144 0.61 7.03 -2.85
N GLN A 145 -0.08 8.16 -3.09
CA GLN A 145 0.22 9.44 -2.45
C GLN A 145 0.03 9.42 -0.92
N LEU A 146 -0.90 8.59 -0.41
CA LEU A 146 -1.08 8.39 1.03
C LEU A 146 0.04 7.54 1.67
N GLY A 147 0.90 6.91 0.86
CA GLY A 147 2.09 6.20 1.31
C GLY A 147 2.02 4.68 1.18
N CYS A 148 1.10 4.13 0.39
CA CYS A 148 1.09 2.71 0.08
C CYS A 148 2.19 2.32 -0.90
N ASP A 149 2.70 1.09 -0.78
CA ASP A 149 3.68 0.51 -1.69
C ASP A 149 3.04 -0.03 -2.99
N GLY A 150 1.70 -0.09 -3.04
CA GLY A 150 0.92 -0.60 -4.17
C GLY A 150 -0.57 -0.68 -3.86
N VAL A 151 -1.35 -1.14 -4.84
CA VAL A 151 -2.81 -1.24 -4.73
C VAL A 151 -3.31 -2.60 -5.23
N PHE A 152 -4.33 -3.14 -4.55
CA PHE A 152 -5.12 -4.28 -5.03
C PHE A 152 -6.35 -3.76 -5.76
N VAL A 153 -6.60 -4.32 -6.95
CA VAL A 153 -7.78 -4.00 -7.75
C VAL A 153 -8.47 -5.30 -8.16
N GLY A 154 -9.79 -5.33 -7.99
CA GLY A 154 -10.64 -6.47 -8.34
C GLY A 154 -11.84 -6.01 -9.15
N SER A 155 -12.99 -5.86 -8.50
CA SER A 155 -14.25 -5.48 -9.16
C SER A 155 -14.18 -4.15 -9.93
N GLY A 156 -13.34 -3.21 -9.51
CA GLY A 156 -13.11 -1.92 -10.18
C GLY A 156 -12.71 -2.04 -11.65
N VAL A 157 -12.00 -3.12 -12.01
CA VAL A 157 -11.60 -3.41 -13.39
C VAL A 157 -12.64 -4.29 -14.08
N PHE A 158 -12.97 -5.44 -13.50
CA PHE A 158 -13.78 -6.46 -14.17
C PHE A 158 -15.27 -6.11 -14.30
N LYS A 159 -15.78 -5.15 -13.52
CA LYS A 159 -17.17 -4.65 -13.62
C LYS A 159 -17.27 -3.30 -14.34
N SER A 160 -16.25 -2.93 -15.12
CA SER A 160 -16.25 -1.70 -15.91
C SER A 160 -16.58 -1.96 -17.39
N GLY A 161 -16.88 -0.90 -18.14
CA GLY A 161 -17.20 -1.01 -19.57
C GLY A 161 -16.05 -1.51 -20.44
N ASP A 162 -14.81 -1.15 -20.10
CA ASP A 162 -13.58 -1.65 -20.76
C ASP A 162 -12.53 -2.07 -19.72
N PRO A 163 -12.54 -3.34 -19.28
CA PRO A 163 -11.61 -3.84 -18.28
C PRO A 163 -10.13 -3.75 -18.70
N ALA A 164 -9.82 -3.96 -19.99
CA ALA A 164 -8.44 -3.98 -20.46
C ALA A 164 -7.82 -2.57 -20.42
N ARG A 165 -8.55 -1.58 -20.95
CA ARG A 165 -8.12 -0.19 -20.94
C ARG A 165 -8.04 0.35 -19.51
N ARG A 166 -9.03 0.04 -18.66
CA ARG A 166 -9.04 0.47 -17.25
C ARG A 166 -7.89 -0.14 -16.45
N ALA A 167 -7.61 -1.44 -16.62
CA ALA A 167 -6.48 -2.08 -15.96
C ALA A 167 -5.16 -1.41 -16.34
N ARG A 168 -4.95 -1.13 -17.64
CA ARG A 168 -3.76 -0.42 -18.12
C ARG A 168 -3.65 0.98 -17.53
N ALA A 169 -4.75 1.73 -17.49
CA ALA A 169 -4.79 3.07 -16.91
C ALA A 169 -4.43 3.07 -15.42
N ILE A 170 -4.96 2.13 -14.64
CA ILE A 170 -4.61 1.98 -13.22
C ILE A 170 -3.13 1.65 -13.04
N VAL A 171 -2.57 0.73 -13.83
CA VAL A 171 -1.13 0.39 -13.77
C VAL A 171 -0.25 1.61 -14.07
N GLN A 172 -0.63 2.42 -15.07
CA GLN A 172 0.06 3.67 -15.38
C GLN A 172 -0.08 4.69 -14.24
N ALA A 173 -1.27 4.85 -13.69
CA ALA A 173 -1.50 5.77 -12.57
C ALA A 173 -0.71 5.39 -11.31
N VAL A 174 -0.57 4.10 -10.99
CA VAL A 174 0.30 3.66 -9.87
C VAL A 174 1.77 3.94 -10.15
N THR A 175 2.20 3.85 -11.41
CA THR A 175 3.60 4.13 -11.78
C THR A 175 3.90 5.63 -11.77
N HIS A 176 2.93 6.45 -12.17
CA HIS A 176 3.05 7.90 -12.34
C HIS A 176 2.16 8.69 -11.36
N TYR A 177 1.97 8.17 -10.14
CA TYR A 177 0.97 8.69 -9.19
C TYR A 177 1.19 10.14 -8.75
N SER A 178 2.38 10.69 -8.99
CA SER A 178 2.74 12.08 -8.69
C SER A 178 2.70 13.01 -9.91
N ASP A 179 2.41 12.49 -11.11
CA ASP A 179 2.34 13.28 -12.34
C ASP A 179 0.86 13.56 -12.71
N PRO A 180 0.34 14.78 -12.45
CA PRO A 180 -1.06 15.09 -12.70
C PRO A 180 -1.41 15.07 -14.19
N ASN A 181 -0.46 15.32 -15.10
CA ASN A 181 -0.72 15.34 -16.54
C ASN A 181 -0.95 13.90 -17.04
N VAL A 182 -0.07 12.97 -16.63
CA VAL A 182 -0.25 11.55 -16.94
C VAL A 182 -1.54 11.03 -16.31
N LEU A 183 -1.84 11.39 -15.07
CA LEU A 183 -3.09 10.98 -14.42
C LEU A 183 -4.34 11.46 -15.16
N ALA A 184 -4.32 12.70 -15.68
CA ALA A 184 -5.42 13.22 -16.50
C ALA A 184 -5.54 12.43 -17.80
N GLU A 185 -4.42 12.23 -18.52
CA GLU A 185 -4.39 11.51 -19.79
C GLU A 185 -4.92 10.07 -19.65
N VAL A 186 -4.42 9.31 -18.68
CA VAL A 186 -4.84 7.91 -18.49
C VAL A 186 -6.25 7.78 -17.94
N SER A 187 -6.84 8.87 -17.43
CA SER A 187 -8.23 8.90 -16.96
C SER A 187 -9.24 9.20 -18.08
N CYS A 188 -8.77 9.58 -19.28
CA CYS A 188 -9.64 9.85 -20.42
C CYS A 188 -10.16 8.57 -21.10
N ASP A 189 -11.40 8.64 -21.59
CA ASP A 189 -12.03 7.63 -22.45
C ASP A 189 -11.99 6.19 -21.89
N LEU A 190 -12.12 6.02 -20.57
CA LEU A 190 -12.11 4.72 -19.90
C LEU A 190 -13.45 3.98 -19.92
N GLY A 191 -14.46 4.56 -20.57
CA GLY A 191 -15.84 4.08 -20.52
C GLY A 191 -16.46 4.17 -19.12
N GLU A 192 -17.62 3.55 -18.96
CA GLU A 192 -18.33 3.55 -17.69
C GLU A 192 -17.54 2.81 -16.59
N ALA A 193 -17.41 3.47 -15.44
CA ALA A 193 -16.85 2.87 -14.24
C ALA A 193 -17.88 1.90 -13.60
N MET A 194 -17.40 1.04 -12.70
CA MET A 194 -18.33 0.28 -11.87
C MET A 194 -19.22 1.22 -11.06
N VAL A 195 -20.48 0.84 -10.87
CA VAL A 195 -21.39 1.63 -10.03
C VAL A 195 -20.95 1.52 -8.57
N GLY A 196 -20.65 2.68 -7.97
CA GLY A 196 -20.33 2.78 -6.56
C GLY A 196 -21.55 2.51 -5.69
N ILE A 197 -21.40 1.71 -4.64
CA ILE A 197 -22.45 1.42 -3.68
C ILE A 197 -22.15 2.22 -2.40
N ASN A 198 -23.15 2.95 -1.90
CA ASN A 198 -23.01 3.69 -0.66
C ASN A 198 -22.92 2.73 0.53
N LEU A 199 -22.04 3.01 1.50
CA LEU A 199 -21.82 2.14 2.65
C LEU A 199 -23.01 2.11 3.62
N SER A 200 -23.94 3.07 3.50
CA SER A 200 -25.21 3.09 4.24
C SER A 200 -26.29 2.21 3.62
N ASP A 201 -26.07 1.64 2.43
CA ASP A 201 -27.03 0.76 1.78
C ASP A 201 -27.11 -0.58 2.55
N PRO A 202 -28.30 -1.04 2.96
CA PRO A 202 -28.47 -2.28 3.72
C PRO A 202 -27.98 -3.54 2.98
N LYS A 203 -27.77 -3.46 1.66
CA LYS A 203 -27.23 -4.57 0.85
C LYS A 203 -25.70 -4.66 0.92
N VAL A 204 -25.02 -3.67 1.50
CA VAL A 204 -23.56 -3.67 1.62
C VAL A 204 -23.14 -4.42 2.87
N GLU A 205 -22.44 -5.53 2.66
CA GLU A 205 -21.77 -6.23 3.74
C GLU A 205 -20.54 -5.42 4.18
N ARG A 206 -20.50 -4.98 5.45
CA ARG A 206 -19.41 -4.20 6.00
C ARG A 206 -18.29 -5.10 6.52
N PHE A 207 -17.29 -5.35 5.68
CA PHE A 207 -16.14 -6.16 6.07
C PHE A 207 -15.20 -5.40 6.99
N ALA A 208 -15.06 -4.08 6.81
CA ALA A 208 -14.20 -3.24 7.64
C ALA A 208 -14.59 -3.31 9.12
N ALA A 209 -15.88 -3.13 9.41
CA ALA A 209 -16.42 -3.08 10.77
C ALA A 209 -16.27 -4.38 11.57
N ARG A 210 -16.00 -5.52 10.92
CA ARG A 210 -15.73 -6.81 11.62
C ARG A 210 -14.36 -6.87 12.30
N SER A 211 -13.51 -5.87 12.07
CA SER A 211 -12.13 -5.81 12.57
C SER A 211 -11.86 -4.61 13.45
N GLU A 212 -12.90 -3.82 13.74
CA GLU A 212 -12.89 -2.75 14.76
C GLU A 212 -13.15 -3.32 16.15
#